data_AF-A0A8T5I676-F1
#
_entry.id   AF-A0A8T5I676-F1
#
_cell.length_a   1.000
_cell.length_b   1.000
_cell.length_c   1.000
_cell.angle_alpha   90.00
_cell.angle_beta   90.00
_cell.angle_gamma   90.00
#
_symmetry.space_group_name_H-M   'P 1'
#
loop_
_entity.id
_entity.type
_entity.pdbx_description
1 polymer ?
#
loop_
_entity_poly.entity_id
_entity_poly.type
_entity_poly.pdbx_seq_one_letter_code
_entity_poly.pdbx_strand_id
1 'polypeptide(L)' 'MRSKLKRCVSCKEYGLGEKCNDCGNILEVVAPLKYSPEDPQGNRRRKRLDAGSKDWIESLPNTNIDEDLKDE' A
#
# COMPACT_ATOMS: atom_id res chain seq x y z
N MET A 1 -9.58 10.09 -14.16
CA MET A 1 -9.20 11.20 -13.27
C MET A 1 -8.63 10.63 -11.98
N ARG A 2 -7.47 11.11 -11.54
CA ARG A 2 -6.81 10.71 -10.29
C ARG A 2 -7.28 11.66 -9.17
N SER A 3 -7.39 11.19 -7.92
CA SER A 3 -7.82 12.06 -6.82
C SER A 3 -6.79 13.16 -6.54
N LYS A 4 -7.25 14.34 -6.12
CA LYS A 4 -6.39 15.44 -5.65
C LYS A 4 -5.99 15.29 -4.18
N LEU A 5 -6.75 14.52 -3.41
CA LEU A 5 -6.46 14.25 -2.00
C LEU A 5 -5.19 13.41 -1.87
N LYS A 6 -4.30 13.85 -0.98
CA LYS A 6 -3.05 13.18 -0.64
C LYS A 6 -2.90 13.03 0.87
N ARG A 7 -2.02 12.14 1.31
CA ARG A 7 -1.72 11.84 2.71
C ARG A 7 -0.22 11.78 2.92
N CYS A 8 0.25 12.36 4.02
CA CYS A 8 1.65 12.34 4.39
C CYS A 8 2.11 10.91 4.71
N VAL A 9 3.26 10.52 4.16
CA VAL A 9 3.84 9.18 4.37
C VAL A 9 4.30 8.96 5.82
N SER A 10 4.67 10.03 6.52
CA SER A 10 5.21 9.96 7.89
C SER A 10 4.12 10.19 8.95
N CYS A 11 3.55 11.40 9.01
CA CYS A 11 2.59 11.77 10.08
C CYS A 11 1.14 11.41 9.77
N LYS A 12 0.83 10.90 8.56
CA LYS A 12 -0.51 10.49 8.14
C LYS A 12 -1.54 11.63 8.00
N GLU A 13 -1.13 12.89 8.09
CA GLU A 13 -1.97 14.07 7.84
C GLU A 13 -2.45 14.14 6.38
N TYR A 14 -3.65 14.64 6.16
CA TYR A 14 -4.21 14.84 4.82
C TYR A 14 -3.92 16.23 4.28
N GLY A 15 -3.75 16.33 2.96
CA GLY A 15 -3.57 17.61 2.30
C GLY A 15 -3.70 17.54 0.78
N LEU A 16 -3.60 18.70 0.15
CA LEU A 16 -3.68 18.87 -1.31
C LEU A 16 -2.34 19.27 -1.93
N GLY A 17 -1.38 19.71 -1.11
CA GLY A 17 -0.05 20.16 -1.53
C GLY A 17 0.91 19.01 -1.88
N GLU A 18 2.17 19.33 -2.13
CA GLU A 18 3.23 18.34 -2.34
C GLU A 18 3.97 17.97 -1.06
N LYS A 19 4.06 18.92 -0.12
CA LYS A 19 4.73 18.78 1.18
C LYS A 19 3.75 18.95 2.32
N CYS A 20 4.01 18.24 3.41
CA CYS A 20 3.20 18.25 4.62
C CYS A 20 3.49 19.52 5.41
N ASN A 21 2.43 20.18 5.89
CA ASN A 21 2.56 21.41 6.66
C ASN A 21 3.17 21.16 8.04
N ASP A 22 2.99 19.95 8.61
CA ASP A 22 3.44 19.64 9.97
C ASP A 22 4.88 19.11 10.01
N CYS A 23 5.23 18.19 9.10
CA CYS A 23 6.53 17.51 9.11
C CYS A 23 7.39 17.76 7.85
N GLY A 24 6.88 18.47 6.84
CA GLY A 24 7.63 18.78 5.62
C GLY A 24 7.83 17.61 4.63
N ASN A 25 7.44 16.39 5.01
CA ASN A 25 7.54 15.19 4.17
C ASN A 25 6.58 15.24 2.97
N ILE A 26 6.84 14.36 1.99
CA ILE A 26 6.03 14.26 0.76
C ILE A 26 4.63 13.70 1.09
N LEU A 27 3.60 14.26 0.45
CA LEU A 27 2.28 13.65 0.45
C LEU A 27 2.07 12.76 -0.79
N GLU A 28 1.59 11.55 -0.55
CA GLU A 28 1.23 10.59 -1.60
C GLU A 28 -0.27 10.60 -1.86
N VAL A 29 -0.67 10.35 -3.10
CA VAL A 29 -2.08 10.25 -3.49
C VAL A 29 -2.75 9.09 -2.76
N VAL A 30 -3.87 9.37 -2.08
CA VAL A 30 -4.55 8.37 -1.24
C VAL A 30 -5.38 7.39 -2.06
N ALA A 31 -5.92 7.82 -3.19
CA ALA A 31 -6.77 6.94 -3.99
C ALA A 31 -5.95 5.76 -4.54
N PRO A 32 -6.45 4.52 -4.39
CA PRO A 32 -5.79 3.35 -4.93
C PRO A 32 -5.77 3.40 -6.46
N LEU A 33 -4.88 2.61 -7.05
CA LEU A 33 -4.92 2.37 -8.49
C LEU A 33 -6.21 1.64 -8.85
N LYS A 34 -6.79 2.01 -10.00
CA LYS A 34 -7.99 1.33 -10.51
C LYS A 34 -7.65 -0.11 -10.88
N TYR A 35 -8.50 -1.03 -10.45
CA TYR A 35 -8.47 -2.41 -10.89
C TYR A 35 -9.02 -2.54 -12.32
N SER A 36 -8.44 -3.45 -13.11
CA SER A 36 -8.96 -3.93 -14.39
C SER A 36 -8.83 -5.46 -14.39
N PRO A 37 -9.89 -6.19 -14.80
CA PRO A 37 -9.83 -7.65 -14.93
C PRO A 37 -8.70 -8.13 -15.85
N GLU A 38 -8.44 -7.39 -16.92
CA GLU A 38 -7.41 -7.72 -17.91
C GLU A 38 -5.99 -7.48 -17.37
N ASP A 39 -5.81 -6.54 -16.45
CA ASP A 39 -4.54 -6.13 -15.82
C ASP A 39 -3.30 -6.35 -16.71
N PRO A 40 -3.13 -5.58 -17.80
CA PRO A 40 -2.08 -5.84 -18.79
C PRO A 40 -0.65 -5.79 -18.22
N GLN A 41 -0.47 -5.06 -17.11
CA GLN A 41 0.82 -4.92 -16.43
C GLN A 41 0.98 -5.86 -15.23
N GLY A 42 0.02 -6.76 -14.99
CA GLY A 42 -0.01 -7.67 -13.85
C GLY A 42 1.21 -8.56 -13.74
N ASN A 43 1.67 -9.13 -14.86
CA ASN A 43 2.87 -9.97 -14.89
C ASN A 43 4.12 -9.18 -14.45
N ARG A 44 4.27 -7.95 -14.96
CA ARG A 44 5.38 -7.07 -14.57
C ARG A 44 5.30 -6.67 -13.09
N ARG A 45 4.09 -6.41 -12.57
CA ARG A 45 3.88 -6.08 -11.16
C ARG A 45 4.24 -7.25 -10.25
N ARG A 46 3.80 -8.48 -10.57
CA ARG A 46 4.13 -9.71 -9.82
C ARG A 46 5.63 -9.98 -9.79
N LYS A 47 6.33 -9.87 -10.93
CA LYS A 47 7.79 -10.00 -10.99
C LYS A 47 8.53 -8.98 -10.14
N ARG A 48 8.06 -7.72 -10.10
CA ARG A 48 8.68 -6.67 -9.29
C ARG A 48 8.54 -6.93 -7.79
N LEU A 49 7.40 -7.47 -7.38
CA LEU A 49 7.11 -7.80 -5.98
C LEU A 49 7.63 -9.17 -5.57
N ASP A 50 8.30 -9.89 -6.49
CA ASP A 50 8.70 -11.28 -6.33
C ASP A 50 7.56 -12.18 -5.80
N ALA A 51 6.36 -11.96 -6.34
CA ALA A 51 5.16 -12.65 -5.87
C ALA A 51 5.27 -14.16 -6.14
N GLY A 52 5.18 -14.95 -5.08
CA GLY A 52 5.36 -16.40 -5.10
C GLY A 52 6.70 -16.87 -4.51
N SER A 53 7.58 -15.96 -4.09
CA SER A 53 8.72 -16.31 -3.25
C SER A 53 8.26 -16.83 -1.88
N LYS A 54 9.16 -17.51 -1.17
CA LYS A 54 8.86 -18.05 0.16
C LYS A 54 8.45 -16.93 1.14
N ASP A 55 9.24 -15.85 1.16
CA ASP A 55 8.99 -14.66 1.97
C ASP A 55 7.63 -14.02 1.64
N TRP A 56 7.26 -13.99 0.35
CA TRP A 56 5.96 -13.46 -0.07
C TRP A 56 4.81 -14.33 0.46
N ILE A 57 4.92 -15.66 0.37
CA ILE A 57 3.90 -16.59 0.86
C ILE A 57 3.75 -16.47 2.38
N GLU A 58 4.86 -16.36 3.11
CA GLU A 58 4.87 -16.20 4.58
C GLU A 58 4.25 -14.87 5.03
N SER A 59 4.31 -13.82 4.20
CA SER A 59 3.67 -12.53 4.49
C SER A 59 2.15 -12.50 4.29
N LEU A 60 1.56 -13.55 3.70
CA LEU A 60 0.12 -13.56 3.41
C LEU A 60 -0.69 -13.72 4.71
N PRO A 61 -1.82 -13.01 4.84
CA PRO A 61 -2.75 -13.23 5.93
C PRO A 61 -3.22 -14.69 5.92
N ASN A 62 -3.05 -15.38 7.03
CA ASN A 62 -3.56 -16.73 7.23
C ASN A 62 -4.91 -16.66 7.97
N THR A 63 -5.67 -17.75 7.96
CA THR A 63 -6.95 -17.84 8.71
C THR A 63 -6.76 -18.23 10.17
N ASN A 64 -5.52 -18.49 10.61
CA ASN A 64 -5.18 -18.92 11.98
C ASN A 64 -4.89 -17.70 12.87
N ILE A 65 -5.73 -16.69 12.77
CA ILE A 65 -5.58 -15.39 13.46
C ILE A 65 -5.66 -15.56 15.00
N ASP A 66 -6.20 -16.68 15.48
CA ASP A 66 -6.34 -17.01 16.90
C ASP A 66 -5.03 -17.40 17.62
N GLU A 67 -3.91 -17.58 16.90
CA GLU A 67 -2.59 -17.85 17.49
C GLU A 67 -1.74 -16.59 17.62
N ASP A 68 -1.90 -15.60 16.73
CA ASP A 68 -1.13 -14.35 16.72
C ASP A 68 -1.61 -13.30 17.74
N LEU A 69 -2.76 -13.54 18.40
CA LEU A 69 -3.32 -12.68 19.46
C LEU A 69 -3.06 -13.18 20.89
N LYS A 70 -2.24 -14.24 21.06
CA LYS A 70 -1.97 -14.85 22.38
C LYS A 70 -0.66 -14.40 23.04
N ASP A 71 0.09 -13.50 22.40
CA ASP A 71 1.38 -13.00 22.89
C ASP A 71 1.34 -11.53 23.35
N GLU A 72 0.21 -11.07 23.91
CA GLU A 72 0.13 -9.86 24.77
C GLU A 72 -0.19 -10.20 26.23
#